data_AF-A0A952LWA7-F1
#
_entry.id   AF-A0A952LWA7-F1
#
_cell.length_a   1.000
_cell.length_b   1.000
_cell.length_c   1.000
_cell.angle_alpha   90.00
_cell.angle_beta   90.00
_cell.angle_gamma   90.00
#
_symmetry.space_group_name_H-M   'P 1'
#
loop_
_entity.id
_entity.type
_entity.pdbx_description
1 polymer ?
#
loop_
_entity_poly.entity_id
_entity_poly.type
_entity_poly.pdbx_seq_one_letter_code
_entity_poly.pdbx_strand_id
1 'polypeptide(L)'
;MNIDSKQKLFGFPTLTIRNLLRKISQTDRTIESIADIVNTDIPDATKLVNNLISENYIISISRKSKTYFQTTIKGNSYAMATASKPIKRTTAKKLLEGFLERVHQVNSDDYYLYRVMKVMLFGSYLSNKETISDIDIAILLEHKHKIKEFTKLDLERAHQAKLKGRRFNNFVEEYAWAREEVLLFLKNRKRSISIHIYDVDGIFQQKKIETQVVYTYKP
;
A
#
# COMPACT_ATOMS: atom_id res chain seq x y z
N MET A 1 8.37 -0.62 2.76
CA MET A 1 9.80 -1.03 2.61
C MET A 1 10.15 -1.06 1.12
N ASN A 2 11.32 -0.57 0.74
CA ASN A 2 11.84 -0.68 -0.64
C ASN A 2 12.95 -1.73 -0.67
N ILE A 3 12.95 -2.59 -1.69
CA ILE A 3 14.00 -3.58 -1.92
C ILE A 3 14.76 -3.22 -3.19
N ASP A 4 16.08 -3.30 -3.13
CA ASP A 4 16.91 -3.08 -4.32
C ASP A 4 16.79 -4.29 -5.25
N SER A 5 16.21 -4.06 -6.43
CA SER A 5 16.01 -5.07 -7.48
C SER A 5 17.30 -5.72 -7.99
N LYS A 6 18.48 -5.09 -7.79
CA LYS A 6 19.77 -5.61 -8.24
C LYS A 6 20.49 -6.44 -7.19
N GLN A 7 20.05 -6.38 -5.94
CA GLN A 7 20.68 -7.12 -4.86
C GLN A 7 20.30 -8.60 -4.87
N LYS A 8 21.10 -9.38 -4.15
CA LYS A 8 20.79 -10.77 -3.81
C LYS A 8 20.54 -10.87 -2.30
N LEU A 9 19.61 -11.71 -1.92
CA LEU A 9 19.33 -12.11 -0.55
C LEU A 9 19.46 -13.63 -0.49
N PHE A 10 20.35 -14.13 0.39
CA PHE A 10 20.69 -15.55 0.52
C PHE A 10 21.11 -16.22 -0.79
N GLY A 11 21.80 -15.48 -1.67
CA GLY A 11 22.26 -15.98 -2.97
C GLY A 11 21.24 -15.85 -4.13
N PHE A 12 19.98 -15.53 -3.83
CA PHE A 12 18.91 -15.37 -4.82
C PHE A 12 18.60 -13.89 -5.09
N PRO A 13 18.16 -13.51 -6.30
CA PRO A 13 17.70 -12.14 -6.56
C PRO A 13 16.60 -11.72 -5.58
N THR A 14 16.68 -10.50 -5.05
CA THR A 14 15.70 -9.96 -4.07
C THR A 14 14.26 -10.02 -4.58
N LEU A 15 14.05 -9.83 -5.89
CA LEU A 15 12.75 -9.96 -6.55
C LEU A 15 12.22 -11.40 -6.53
N THR A 16 13.10 -12.39 -6.69
CA THR A 16 12.76 -13.81 -6.59
C THR A 16 12.30 -14.12 -5.16
N ILE A 17 13.06 -13.68 -4.14
CA ILE A 17 12.68 -13.87 -2.74
C ILE A 17 11.37 -13.16 -2.40
N ARG A 18 11.15 -11.94 -2.89
CA ARG A 18 9.87 -11.24 -2.69
C ARG A 18 8.72 -12.02 -3.31
N ASN A 19 8.88 -12.47 -4.55
CA ASN A 19 7.85 -13.22 -5.24
C ASN A 19 7.53 -14.55 -4.53
N LEU A 20 8.56 -15.22 -4.01
CA LEU A 20 8.41 -16.41 -3.17
C LEU A 20 7.59 -16.10 -1.90
N LEU A 21 8.01 -15.11 -1.11
CA LEU A 21 7.31 -14.74 0.13
C LEU A 21 5.86 -14.30 -0.14
N ARG A 22 5.61 -13.61 -1.24
CA ARG A 22 4.24 -13.25 -1.67
C ARG A 22 3.38 -14.46 -2.03
N LYS A 23 3.97 -15.49 -2.63
CA LYS A 23 3.25 -16.74 -2.92
C LYS A 23 2.97 -17.54 -1.64
N ILE A 24 3.89 -17.51 -0.66
CA ILE A 24 3.71 -18.13 0.65
C ILE A 24 2.64 -17.39 1.47
N SER A 25 2.62 -16.06 1.45
CA SER A 25 1.64 -15.26 2.20
C SER A 25 0.20 -15.46 1.74
N GLN A 26 0.02 -15.90 0.49
CA GLN A 26 -1.30 -16.23 -0.08
C GLN A 26 -1.72 -17.65 0.28
N THR A 27 -0.77 -18.57 0.36
CA THR A 27 -1.04 -19.98 0.63
C THR A 27 0.27 -20.66 1.04
N ASP A 28 0.23 -21.40 2.15
CA ASP A 28 1.39 -22.12 2.68
C ASP A 28 2.04 -23.04 1.61
N ARG A 29 3.36 -23.21 1.66
CA ARG A 29 4.14 -23.94 0.63
C ARG A 29 4.97 -25.07 1.23
N THR A 30 5.15 -26.17 0.49
CA THR A 30 6.11 -27.21 0.82
C THR A 30 7.48 -26.90 0.24
N ILE A 31 8.52 -27.66 0.62
CA ILE A 31 9.88 -27.44 0.11
C ILE A 31 9.98 -27.64 -1.41
N GLU A 32 9.24 -28.61 -1.97
CA GLU A 32 9.19 -28.89 -3.41
C GLU A 32 8.60 -27.70 -4.16
N SER A 33 7.47 -27.17 -3.67
CA SER A 33 6.86 -25.99 -4.29
C SER A 33 7.76 -24.75 -4.19
N ILE A 34 8.55 -24.61 -3.12
CA ILE A 34 9.52 -23.52 -3.00
C ILE A 34 10.62 -23.67 -4.05
N ALA A 35 11.18 -24.87 -4.20
CA ALA A 35 12.22 -25.16 -5.20
C ALA A 35 11.75 -24.83 -6.62
N ASP A 36 10.52 -25.22 -6.97
CA ASP A 36 9.89 -24.88 -8.25
C ASP A 36 9.73 -23.36 -8.44
N ILE A 37 9.26 -22.66 -7.41
CA ILE A 37 9.03 -21.20 -7.48
C ILE A 37 10.32 -20.42 -7.72
N VAL A 38 11.42 -20.84 -7.09
CA VAL A 38 12.72 -20.17 -7.23
C VAL A 38 13.59 -20.77 -8.33
N ASN A 39 13.10 -21.82 -9.01
CA ASN A 39 13.77 -22.54 -10.08
C ASN A 39 15.17 -23.05 -9.68
N THR A 40 15.22 -23.83 -8.59
CA THR A 40 16.46 -24.43 -8.04
C THR A 40 16.19 -25.86 -7.57
N ASP A 41 17.26 -26.59 -7.23
CA ASP A 41 17.13 -27.94 -6.66
C ASP A 41 16.70 -27.94 -5.17
N ILE A 42 16.28 -29.11 -4.67
CA ILE A 42 15.82 -29.27 -3.27
C ILE A 42 16.92 -28.91 -2.25
N PRO A 43 18.19 -29.31 -2.41
CA PRO A 43 19.26 -28.89 -1.50
C PRO A 43 19.41 -27.38 -1.36
N ASP A 44 19.44 -26.63 -2.46
CA ASP A 44 19.58 -25.17 -2.41
C ASP A 44 18.31 -24.47 -1.94
N ALA A 45 17.13 -24.99 -2.27
CA ALA A 45 15.87 -24.54 -1.69
C ALA A 45 15.85 -24.74 -0.17
N THR A 46 16.41 -25.85 0.32
CA THR A 46 16.48 -26.16 1.76
C THR A 46 17.42 -25.18 2.48
N LYS A 47 18.58 -24.87 1.90
CA LYS A 47 19.47 -23.82 2.42
C LYS A 47 18.78 -22.46 2.48
N LEU A 48 18.06 -22.09 1.41
CA LEU A 48 17.29 -20.85 1.37
C LEU A 48 16.23 -20.78 2.47
N VAL A 49 15.45 -21.85 2.63
CA VAL A 49 14.42 -21.94 3.67
C VAL A 49 15.03 -21.82 5.07
N ASN A 50 16.14 -22.50 5.34
CA ASN A 50 16.82 -22.41 6.62
C ASN A 50 17.26 -20.97 6.93
N ASN A 51 17.82 -20.27 5.95
CA ASN A 51 18.19 -18.85 6.09
C ASN A 51 16.95 -17.95 6.30
N LEU A 52 15.84 -18.22 5.60
CA LEU A 52 14.60 -17.47 5.78
C LEU A 52 13.98 -17.69 7.17
N ILE A 53 14.10 -18.89 7.72
CA ILE A 53 13.65 -19.21 9.10
C ILE A 53 14.57 -18.54 10.12
N SER A 54 15.89 -18.66 9.97
CA SER A 54 16.85 -18.06 10.91
C SER A 54 16.71 -16.54 10.98
N GLU A 55 16.40 -15.91 9.84
CA GLU A 55 16.13 -14.48 9.73
C GLU A 55 14.67 -14.11 9.97
N ASN A 56 13.83 -15.04 10.44
CA ASN A 56 12.44 -14.83 10.83
C ASN A 56 11.55 -14.26 9.71
N TYR A 57 11.81 -14.58 8.44
CA TYR A 57 10.91 -14.27 7.32
C TYR A 57 9.76 -15.27 7.22
N ILE A 58 10.02 -16.55 7.53
CA ILE A 58 9.02 -17.62 7.51
C ILE A 58 9.15 -18.48 8.77
N ILE A 59 8.10 -19.25 9.05
CA ILE A 59 8.09 -20.32 10.06
C ILE A 59 7.67 -21.63 9.41
N SER A 60 8.13 -22.75 9.97
CA SER A 60 7.67 -24.09 9.61
C SER A 60 6.41 -24.45 10.41
N ILE A 61 5.43 -25.03 9.73
CA ILE A 61 4.22 -25.60 10.33
C ILE A 61 4.04 -27.04 9.85
N SER A 62 3.60 -27.93 10.74
CA SER A 62 3.32 -29.32 10.37
C SER A 62 1.82 -29.53 10.20
N ARG A 63 1.41 -30.14 9.08
CA ARG A 63 0.01 -30.52 8.80
C ARG A 63 -0.03 -31.86 8.08
N LYS A 64 -0.79 -32.82 8.62
CA LYS A 64 -0.96 -34.18 8.05
C LYS A 64 0.40 -34.84 7.71
N SER A 65 1.35 -34.76 8.64
CA SER A 65 2.72 -35.30 8.48
C SER A 65 3.54 -34.68 7.34
N LYS A 66 3.13 -33.52 6.83
CA LYS A 66 3.90 -32.71 5.88
C LYS A 66 4.29 -31.36 6.48
N THR A 67 5.50 -30.91 6.19
CA THR A 67 5.98 -29.58 6.56
C THR A 67 5.57 -28.57 5.50
N TYR A 68 4.97 -27.47 5.96
CA TYR A 68 4.69 -26.29 5.18
C TYR A 68 5.40 -25.08 5.78
N PHE A 69 5.54 -24.03 4.98
CA PHE A 69 6.10 -22.76 5.39
C PHE A 69 5.06 -21.67 5.27
N GLN A 70 5.02 -20.80 6.27
CA GLN A 70 4.14 -19.64 6.37
C GLN A 70 4.97 -18.38 6.61
N THR A 71 4.55 -17.24 6.07
CA THR A 71 5.23 -15.96 6.31
C THR A 71 4.97 -15.42 7.71
N THR A 72 5.99 -14.80 8.28
CA THR A 72 5.86 -13.98 9.51
C THR A 72 5.44 -12.55 9.16
N ILE A 73 5.35 -11.67 10.17
CA ILE A 73 5.20 -10.22 9.94
C ILE A 73 6.35 -9.65 9.10
N LYS A 74 7.60 -10.06 9.37
CA LYS A 74 8.78 -9.64 8.58
C LYS A 74 8.68 -10.19 7.15
N GLY A 75 8.26 -11.45 7.00
CA GLY A 75 7.97 -12.07 5.71
C GLY A 75 6.93 -11.33 4.89
N ASN A 76 5.79 -11.00 5.49
CA ASN A 76 4.70 -10.26 4.86
C ASN A 76 5.13 -8.84 4.46
N SER A 77 5.87 -8.15 5.34
CA SER A 77 6.44 -6.83 5.01
C SER A 77 7.37 -6.89 3.79
N TYR A 78 8.19 -7.93 3.69
CA TYR A 78 9.05 -8.14 2.52
C TYR A 78 8.26 -8.52 1.27
N ALA A 79 7.26 -9.38 1.38
CA ALA A 79 6.36 -9.74 0.28
C ALA A 79 5.67 -8.51 -0.33
N MET A 80 5.32 -7.52 0.50
CA MET A 80 4.71 -6.26 0.07
C MET A 80 5.72 -5.19 -0.36
N ALA A 81 7.02 -5.44 -0.24
CA ALA A 81 8.03 -4.44 -0.54
C ALA A 81 8.01 -4.04 -2.03
N THR A 82 8.18 -2.74 -2.29
CA THR A 82 8.29 -2.21 -3.64
C THR A 82 9.73 -2.32 -4.13
N ALA A 83 9.90 -2.65 -5.40
CA ALA A 83 11.19 -2.56 -6.10
C ALA A 83 11.18 -1.42 -7.12
N SER A 84 10.25 -0.47 -6.96
CA SER A 84 10.18 0.70 -7.83
C SER A 84 11.45 1.52 -7.65
N LYS A 85 11.97 2.03 -8.79
CA LYS A 85 13.13 2.92 -8.77
C LYS A 85 12.83 4.09 -7.83
N PRO A 86 13.71 4.37 -6.85
CA PRO A 86 13.58 5.56 -6.03
C PRO A 86 13.47 6.81 -6.89
N ILE A 87 12.68 7.77 -6.43
CA ILE A 87 12.54 9.08 -7.06
C ILE A 87 13.48 10.07 -6.40
N LYS A 88 14.00 11.02 -7.18
CA LYS A 88 14.75 12.17 -6.65
C LYS A 88 13.84 13.02 -5.76
N ARG A 89 14.39 13.64 -4.73
CA ARG A 89 13.65 14.55 -3.84
C ARG A 89 13.01 15.72 -4.59
N THR A 90 13.65 16.23 -5.63
CA THR A 90 13.09 17.26 -6.52
C THR A 90 11.82 16.80 -7.23
N THR A 91 11.80 15.54 -7.72
CA THR A 91 10.60 14.92 -8.29
C THR A 91 9.52 14.73 -7.22
N ALA A 92 9.91 14.31 -6.02
CA ALA A 92 8.98 14.13 -4.92
C ALA A 92 8.28 15.45 -4.53
N LYS A 93 9.03 16.56 -4.45
CA LYS A 93 8.48 17.89 -4.19
C LYS A 93 7.43 18.30 -5.22
N LYS A 94 7.73 18.14 -6.53
CA LYS A 94 6.78 18.44 -7.62
C LYS A 94 5.51 17.58 -7.55
N LEU A 95 5.65 16.31 -7.18
CA LEU A 95 4.50 15.41 -7.01
C LEU A 95 3.63 15.83 -5.82
N LEU A 96 4.25 16.29 -4.73
CA LEU A 96 3.54 16.82 -3.57
C LEU A 96 2.81 18.13 -3.90
N GLU A 97 3.45 19.07 -4.59
CA GLU A 97 2.83 20.31 -5.05
C GLU A 97 1.56 20.02 -5.87
N GLY A 98 1.68 19.17 -6.90
CA GLY A 98 0.52 18.77 -7.69
C GLY A 98 -0.52 17.97 -6.90
N PHE A 99 -0.12 17.24 -5.85
CA PHE A 99 -1.08 16.59 -4.94
C PHE A 99 -1.89 17.63 -4.15
N LEU A 100 -1.23 18.65 -3.61
CA LEU A 100 -1.89 19.72 -2.86
C LEU A 100 -2.82 20.56 -3.76
N GLU A 101 -2.45 20.80 -5.01
CA GLU A 101 -3.35 21.42 -6.00
C GLU A 101 -4.66 20.62 -6.17
N ARG A 102 -4.57 19.29 -6.27
CA ARG A 102 -5.76 18.42 -6.34
C ARG A 102 -6.55 18.41 -5.02
N VAL A 103 -5.88 18.53 -3.88
CA VAL A 103 -6.54 18.70 -2.57
C VAL A 103 -7.39 19.97 -2.57
N HIS A 104 -6.85 21.09 -3.07
CA HIS A 104 -7.62 22.32 -3.21
C HIS A 104 -8.83 22.14 -4.14
N GLN A 105 -8.65 21.49 -5.28
CA GLN A 105 -9.74 21.20 -6.23
C GLN A 105 -10.85 20.36 -5.60
N VAL A 106 -10.49 19.26 -4.89
CA VAL A 106 -11.47 18.43 -4.17
C VAL A 106 -12.25 19.25 -3.16
N ASN A 107 -11.58 20.12 -2.42
CA ASN A 107 -12.22 20.92 -1.38
C ASN A 107 -13.16 21.98 -1.95
N SER A 108 -12.82 22.62 -3.08
CA SER A 108 -13.63 23.66 -3.72
C SER A 108 -14.77 23.14 -4.60
N ASP A 109 -14.66 21.91 -5.11
CA ASP A 109 -15.63 21.36 -6.07
C ASP A 109 -16.72 20.53 -5.36
N ASP A 110 -17.97 20.97 -5.45
CA ASP A 110 -19.14 20.31 -4.87
C ASP A 110 -19.47 18.97 -5.55
N TYR A 111 -18.82 18.64 -6.68
CA TYR A 111 -18.84 17.31 -7.27
C TYR A 111 -18.38 16.22 -6.29
N TYR A 112 -17.41 16.54 -5.43
CA TYR A 112 -16.87 15.60 -4.44
C TYR A 112 -17.63 15.68 -3.12
N LEU A 113 -18.11 14.54 -2.64
CA LEU A 113 -18.86 14.47 -1.37
C LEU A 113 -17.96 14.56 -0.13
N TYR A 114 -16.65 14.37 -0.29
CA TYR A 114 -15.67 14.51 0.78
C TYR A 114 -14.83 15.76 0.61
N ARG A 115 -14.38 16.31 1.74
CA ARG A 115 -13.29 17.27 1.81
C ARG A 115 -12.09 16.67 2.53
N VAL A 116 -10.90 17.08 2.13
CA VAL A 116 -9.63 16.78 2.79
C VAL A 116 -9.39 17.82 3.87
N MET A 117 -9.47 17.41 5.12
CA MET A 117 -9.28 18.27 6.29
C MET A 117 -7.80 18.49 6.61
N LYS A 118 -6.98 17.45 6.48
CA LYS A 118 -5.53 17.52 6.74
C LYS A 118 -4.77 16.64 5.77
N VAL A 119 -3.56 17.08 5.42
CA VAL A 119 -2.55 16.27 4.72
C VAL A 119 -1.30 16.22 5.59
N MET A 120 -0.82 15.01 5.84
CA MET A 120 0.36 14.75 6.64
C MET A 120 1.33 13.87 5.85
N LEU A 121 2.61 14.24 5.86
CA LEU A 121 3.68 13.41 5.32
C LEU A 121 4.22 12.50 6.40
N PHE A 122 4.63 11.30 6.01
CA PHE A 122 5.34 10.39 6.90
C PHE A 122 6.35 9.54 6.12
N GLY A 123 6.98 8.59 6.81
CA GLY A 123 7.85 7.61 6.17
C GLY A 123 9.10 8.24 5.55
N SER A 124 9.49 7.75 4.37
CA SER A 124 10.81 8.04 3.80
C SER A 124 11.01 9.50 3.40
N TYR A 125 9.92 10.25 3.17
CA TYR A 125 9.96 11.66 2.79
C TYR A 125 10.56 12.55 3.89
N LEU A 126 10.32 12.20 5.17
CA LEU A 126 10.80 12.95 6.34
C LEU A 126 12.32 12.81 6.57
N SER A 127 12.97 11.85 5.92
CA SER A 127 14.43 11.69 6.00
C SER A 127 15.17 12.73 5.15
N ASN A 128 16.49 12.86 5.31
CA ASN A 128 17.34 13.73 4.47
C ASN A 128 17.90 13.05 3.21
N LYS A 129 17.42 11.85 2.85
CA LYS A 129 17.95 11.10 1.70
C LYS A 129 17.67 11.83 0.37
N GLU A 130 18.64 11.87 -0.54
CA GLU A 130 18.47 12.51 -1.86
C GLU A 130 17.41 11.81 -2.73
N THR A 131 17.28 10.49 -2.56
CA THR A 131 16.26 9.67 -3.22
C THR A 131 15.37 8.98 -2.19
N ILE A 132 14.08 8.89 -2.50
CA ILE A 132 13.06 8.23 -1.68
C ILE A 132 12.27 7.22 -2.52
N SER A 133 11.65 6.22 -1.90
CA SER A 133 10.88 5.21 -2.63
C SER A 133 9.61 5.79 -3.25
N ASP A 134 8.89 6.54 -2.43
CA ASP A 134 7.56 7.10 -2.66
C ASP A 134 7.28 8.16 -1.60
N ILE A 135 6.20 8.91 -1.82
CA ILE A 135 5.66 9.89 -0.89
C ILE A 135 4.54 9.19 -0.13
N ASP A 136 4.76 8.95 1.15
CA ASP A 136 3.76 8.42 2.06
C ASP A 136 2.93 9.59 2.61
N ILE A 137 1.65 9.63 2.23
CA ILE A 137 0.72 10.70 2.57
C ILE A 137 -0.42 10.11 3.39
N ALA A 138 -0.63 10.66 4.59
CA ALA A 138 -1.83 10.43 5.38
C ALA A 138 -2.79 11.60 5.17
N ILE A 139 -4.07 11.30 4.92
CA ILE A 139 -5.13 12.31 4.80
C ILE A 139 -6.21 12.07 5.85
N LEU A 140 -6.79 13.16 6.33
CA LEU A 140 -8.03 13.14 7.09
C LEU A 140 -9.15 13.62 6.18
N LEU A 141 -10.22 12.84 6.05
CA LEU A 141 -11.38 13.17 5.23
C LEU A 141 -12.58 13.49 6.11
N GLU A 142 -13.46 14.37 5.62
CA GLU A 142 -14.74 14.69 6.24
C GLU A 142 -15.85 14.74 5.18
N HIS A 143 -17.07 14.39 5.54
CA HIS A 143 -18.25 14.57 4.69
C HIS A 143 -18.55 16.07 4.50
N LYS A 144 -18.78 16.51 3.26
CA LYS A 144 -19.25 17.87 3.00
C LYS A 144 -20.71 18.08 3.41
N HIS A 145 -21.51 17.00 3.42
CA HIS A 145 -22.94 17.00 3.72
C HIS A 145 -23.25 16.29 5.04
N LYS A 146 -24.44 16.55 5.59
CA LYS A 146 -24.95 15.80 6.75
C LYS A 146 -25.12 14.32 6.38
N ILE A 147 -24.86 13.43 7.35
CA ILE A 147 -24.86 11.97 7.15
C ILE A 147 -26.14 11.46 6.47
N LYS A 148 -27.32 11.99 6.84
CA LYS A 148 -28.61 11.57 6.25
C LYS A 148 -28.71 11.83 4.75
N GLU A 149 -28.17 12.96 4.29
CA GLU A 149 -28.15 13.34 2.87
C GLU A 149 -27.03 12.61 2.12
N PHE A 150 -25.90 12.39 2.82
CA PHE A 150 -24.71 11.76 2.29
C PHE A 150 -24.98 10.37 1.72
N THR A 151 -25.69 9.49 2.44
CA THR A 151 -25.95 8.11 1.98
C THR A 151 -26.67 8.08 0.63
N LYS A 152 -27.64 8.97 0.42
CA LYS A 152 -28.36 9.05 -0.86
C LYS A 152 -27.42 9.53 -1.97
N LEU A 153 -26.66 10.60 -1.70
CA LEU A 153 -25.71 11.15 -2.67
C LEU A 153 -24.64 10.12 -3.06
N ASP A 154 -24.10 9.35 -2.11
CA ASP A 154 -23.07 8.35 -2.39
C ASP A 154 -23.58 7.23 -3.30
N LEU A 155 -24.80 6.73 -3.06
CA LEU A 155 -25.45 5.77 -3.94
C LEU A 155 -25.68 6.35 -5.34
N GLU A 156 -26.07 7.62 -5.44
CA GLU A 156 -26.21 8.31 -6.73
C GLU A 156 -24.84 8.43 -7.45
N ARG A 157 -23.76 8.75 -6.72
CA ARG A 157 -22.39 8.77 -7.28
C ARG A 157 -21.98 7.42 -7.85
N ALA A 158 -22.20 6.36 -7.08
CA ALA A 158 -21.87 5.00 -7.50
C ALA A 158 -22.70 4.59 -8.74
N HIS A 159 -23.98 4.94 -8.77
CA HIS A 159 -24.85 4.72 -9.93
C HIS A 159 -24.34 5.46 -11.18
N GLN A 160 -23.97 6.75 -11.06
CA GLN A 160 -23.41 7.51 -12.17
C GLN A 160 -22.08 6.91 -12.67
N ALA A 161 -21.26 6.39 -11.77
CA ALA A 161 -20.04 5.68 -12.15
C ALA A 161 -20.34 4.39 -12.93
N LYS A 162 -21.37 3.62 -12.53
CA LYS A 162 -21.83 2.43 -13.27
C LYS A 162 -22.26 2.77 -14.69
N LEU A 163 -23.04 3.85 -14.87
CA LEU A 163 -23.46 4.34 -16.19
C LEU A 163 -22.26 4.71 -17.07
N LYS A 164 -21.15 5.17 -16.47
CA LYS A 164 -19.88 5.47 -17.15
C LYS A 164 -18.96 4.24 -17.31
N GLY A 165 -19.46 3.04 -17.02
CA GLY A 165 -18.74 1.78 -17.21
C GLY A 165 -17.90 1.30 -16.03
N ARG A 166 -17.96 1.94 -14.86
CA ARG A 166 -17.32 1.41 -13.64
C ARG A 166 -18.03 0.12 -13.22
N ARG A 167 -17.23 -0.91 -12.95
CA ARG A 167 -17.69 -2.16 -12.33
C ARG A 167 -17.27 -2.17 -10.87
N PHE A 168 -18.17 -2.63 -10.01
CA PHE A 168 -17.94 -2.84 -8.58
C PHE A 168 -17.97 -4.34 -8.31
N ASN A 169 -17.04 -4.84 -7.51
CA ASN A 169 -16.95 -6.27 -7.20
C ASN A 169 -17.97 -6.71 -6.14
N ASN A 170 -18.42 -5.78 -5.28
CA ASN A 170 -19.40 -6.03 -4.24
C ASN A 170 -20.05 -4.70 -3.76
N PHE A 171 -21.08 -4.83 -2.92
CA PHE A 171 -21.80 -3.69 -2.34
C PHE A 171 -20.94 -2.79 -1.45
N VAL A 172 -19.88 -3.32 -0.82
CA VAL A 172 -18.98 -2.52 0.02
C VAL A 172 -18.16 -1.56 -0.84
N GLU A 173 -17.66 -2.02 -1.99
CA GLU A 173 -16.95 -1.15 -2.96
C GLU A 173 -17.90 -0.09 -3.52
N GLU A 174 -19.15 -0.46 -3.79
CA GLU A 174 -20.18 0.48 -4.25
C GLU A 174 -20.49 1.57 -3.21
N TYR A 175 -20.70 1.17 -1.95
CA TYR A 175 -21.01 2.08 -0.86
C TYR A 175 -19.83 2.96 -0.43
N ALA A 176 -18.60 2.56 -0.74
CA ALA A 176 -17.41 3.37 -0.45
C ALA A 176 -17.02 4.29 -1.63
N TRP A 177 -17.80 4.32 -2.72
CA TRP A 177 -17.36 4.88 -3.98
C TRP A 177 -17.01 6.36 -3.91
N ALA A 178 -17.83 7.21 -3.27
CA ALA A 178 -17.51 8.64 -3.20
C ALA A 178 -16.17 8.92 -2.52
N ARG A 179 -15.78 8.09 -1.53
CA ARG A 179 -14.47 8.16 -0.89
C ARG A 179 -13.38 7.72 -1.85
N GLU A 180 -13.55 6.54 -2.45
CA GLU A 180 -12.56 5.97 -3.38
C GLU A 180 -12.33 6.87 -4.59
N GLU A 181 -13.35 7.56 -5.07
CA GLU A 181 -13.26 8.52 -6.16
C GLU A 181 -12.34 9.69 -5.82
N VAL A 182 -12.44 10.24 -4.61
CA VAL A 182 -11.52 11.26 -4.09
C VAL A 182 -10.09 10.72 -4.05
N LEU A 183 -9.90 9.52 -3.50
CA LEU A 183 -8.57 8.91 -3.42
C LEU A 183 -7.94 8.68 -4.81
N LEU A 184 -8.73 8.20 -5.77
CA LEU A 184 -8.28 7.97 -7.15
C LEU A 184 -7.88 9.28 -7.82
N PHE A 185 -8.67 10.34 -7.64
CA PHE A 185 -8.37 11.66 -8.17
C PHE A 185 -7.09 12.24 -7.55
N LEU A 186 -6.99 12.24 -6.21
CA LEU A 186 -5.81 12.72 -5.48
C LEU A 186 -4.55 11.96 -5.90
N LYS A 187 -4.64 10.64 -6.08
CA LYS A 187 -3.52 9.79 -6.49
C LYS A 187 -3.07 10.07 -7.93
N ASN A 188 -3.97 10.48 -8.82
CA ASN A 188 -3.70 10.76 -10.23
C ASN A 188 -2.83 9.69 -10.92
N ARG A 189 -3.11 8.42 -10.60
CA ARG A 189 -2.38 7.22 -11.08
C ARG A 189 -0.85 7.27 -10.84
N LYS A 190 -0.36 8.14 -9.96
CA LYS A 190 1.07 8.25 -9.62
C LYS A 190 1.45 7.12 -8.68
N ARG A 191 2.28 6.19 -9.17
CA ARG A 191 2.77 5.05 -8.38
C ARG A 191 3.66 5.45 -7.21
N SER A 192 4.31 6.61 -7.30
CA SER A 192 5.18 7.15 -6.26
C SER A 192 4.42 7.92 -5.16
N ILE A 193 3.08 7.90 -5.16
CA ILE A 193 2.26 8.45 -4.09
C ILE A 193 1.49 7.30 -3.44
N SER A 194 1.74 7.09 -2.16
CA SER A 194 0.93 6.23 -1.30
C SER A 194 0.01 7.11 -0.47
N ILE A 195 -1.29 6.81 -0.48
CA ILE A 195 -2.31 7.55 0.28
C ILE A 195 -2.87 6.62 1.34
N HIS A 196 -2.94 7.13 2.56
CA HIS A 196 -3.47 6.46 3.72
C HIS A 196 -4.55 7.30 4.38
N ILE A 197 -5.64 6.68 4.81
CA ILE A 197 -6.71 7.38 5.53
C ILE A 197 -6.37 7.33 7.02
N TYR A 198 -6.11 8.50 7.62
CA TYR A 198 -5.49 8.60 8.94
C TYR A 198 -6.29 7.92 10.07
N ASP A 199 -7.61 8.06 10.06
CA ASP A 199 -8.53 7.56 11.07
C ASP A 199 -9.04 6.13 10.79
N VAL A 200 -8.77 5.59 9.60
CA VAL A 200 -9.22 4.25 9.18
C VAL A 200 -8.05 3.26 9.16
N ASP A 201 -6.88 3.68 8.68
CA ASP A 201 -5.75 2.79 8.52
C ASP A 201 -5.10 2.49 9.88
N GLY A 202 -5.16 1.22 10.31
CA GLY A 202 -4.62 0.75 11.59
C GLY A 202 -3.12 1.00 11.81
N ILE A 203 -2.39 1.37 10.75
CA ILE A 203 -0.98 1.77 10.84
C ILE A 203 -0.80 2.96 11.81
N PHE A 204 -1.74 3.90 11.85
CA PHE A 204 -1.69 5.06 12.75
C PHE A 204 -2.18 4.75 14.17
N GLN A 205 -2.71 3.55 14.42
CA GLN A 205 -3.20 3.12 15.73
C GLN A 205 -2.12 2.38 16.55
N GLN A 206 -1.07 1.83 15.91
CA GLN A 206 -0.18 0.85 16.52
C GLN A 206 1.22 1.34 16.93
N LYS A 207 1.55 2.63 16.79
CA LYS A 207 2.76 3.29 17.30
C LYS A 207 2.66 4.78 17.00
N LYS A 208 3.35 5.65 17.73
CA LYS A 208 3.52 7.06 17.32
C LYS A 208 4.34 7.09 16.02
N ILE A 209 3.65 7.13 14.89
CA ILE A 209 4.26 7.40 13.59
C ILE A 209 4.59 8.89 13.55
N GLU A 210 5.84 9.20 13.25
CA GLU A 210 6.24 10.58 13.01
C GLU A 210 5.52 11.08 11.76
N THR A 211 4.80 12.20 11.92
CA THR A 211 4.05 12.83 10.84
C THR A 211 4.37 14.32 10.81
N GLN A 212 4.36 14.90 9.61
CA GLN A 212 4.50 16.33 9.38
C GLN A 212 3.24 16.84 8.67
N VAL A 213 2.47 17.72 9.31
CA VAL A 213 1.31 18.37 8.69
C VAL A 213 1.81 19.34 7.61
N VAL A 214 1.33 19.19 6.39
CA VAL A 214 1.66 20.07 5.24
C VAL A 214 0.46 20.80 4.68
N TYR A 215 -0.75 20.42 5.09
CA TYR A 215 -1.98 21.12 4.76
C TYR A 215 -3.01 20.94 5.88
N THR A 216 -3.75 22.01 6.15
CA THR A 216 -4.94 21.97 7.00
C THR A 216 -6.01 22.83 6.32
N TYR A 217 -7.18 22.25 6.12
CA TYR A 217 -8.33 22.96 5.58
C TYR A 217 -8.76 24.06 6.57
N LYS A 218 -8.98 25.26 6.04
CA LYS A 218 -9.56 26.38 6.76
C LYS A 218 -10.88 26.72 6.06
N PRO A 219 -12.03 26.58 6.75
CA PRO A 219 -13.32 26.92 6.20
C PRO A 219 -13.47 28.41 5.92
#